data_AF-A0A3L7QST1-F1
#
_entry.id   AF-A0A3L7QST1-F1
#
_cell.length_a   1.000
_cell.length_b   1.000
_cell.length_c   1.000
_cell.angle_alpha   90.00
_cell.angle_beta   90.00
_cell.angle_gamma   90.00
#
_symmetry.space_group_name_H-M   'P 1'
#
loop_
_entity.id
_entity.type
_entity.pdbx_description
1 polymer ?
#
loop_
_entity_poly.entity_id
_entity_poly.type
_entity_poly.pdbx_seq_one_letter_code
_entity_poly.pdbx_strand_id
1 'polypeptide(L)'
;MTLGKLVQDGLISILFTIMVQSFKKTIEGLEFVLQWVNDWLRLRGRAKPWQVALRGILGLLWSPIAFFLRFYTVVLIEPGINPIKFPISSVAAKFTYPIIIPLTPEIVHFFSPFIGDVVSNLFFGTTIWLMPNLFGFLFWETKENWGLYRANRPQSLRPMAVGTHGETIPQLLKLGFHSGTIPKLFMKLRKAELEAVSRSDWRKARTLRLDLQTIKERLARFIERDLLIPMQQNNKSFIKPLRVSEISLGLNRIEAEMTGMDDNGYASFKISLELVDGILMGSVSKPGGTLALNEQQNRCLSLGIAGLYKFAGIEISKEQVTSNLPSWVSDWKISEGNLVLFSENQSTILVPINTGEPLLKLQVKNLEKACTLNTLDAERLLFGRQPLTWQEWSEGWDRSANSLYVWPLYYAGVEPDIVGNAPNRIPFDTIKCWQETPESADLNQGYKSV
;
A
#
# COMPACT_ATOMS: atom_id res chain seq x y z
N MET A 1 53.62 -3.02 2.17
CA MET A 1 52.19 -2.63 2.12
C MET A 1 51.46 -3.59 3.07
N THR A 2 51.06 -3.10 4.24
CA THR A 2 50.61 -3.95 5.36
C THR A 2 49.20 -4.47 5.16
N LEU A 3 48.98 -5.75 5.51
CA LEU A 3 47.69 -6.47 5.44
C LEU A 3 46.51 -5.66 6.03
N GLY A 4 46.79 -4.80 7.02
CA GLY A 4 45.79 -3.92 7.64
C GLY A 4 45.17 -2.87 6.70
N LYS A 5 45.88 -2.38 5.68
CA LYS A 5 45.31 -1.41 4.71
C LYS A 5 44.38 -2.06 3.69
N LEU A 6 44.69 -3.30 3.27
CA LEU A 6 43.82 -4.09 2.39
C LEU A 6 42.49 -4.47 3.06
N VAL A 7 42.50 -4.69 4.38
CA VAL A 7 41.29 -4.96 5.17
C VAL A 7 40.42 -3.70 5.33
N GLN A 8 41.02 -2.51 5.39
CA GLN A 8 40.31 -1.22 5.48
C GLN A 8 39.66 -0.78 4.15
N ASP A 9 40.27 -1.07 3.00
CA ASP A 9 39.85 -0.53 1.69
C ASP A 9 38.79 -1.37 0.95
N GLY A 10 38.08 -2.27 1.66
CA GLY A 10 36.90 -2.94 1.10
C GLY A 10 37.08 -4.41 0.70
N LEU A 11 38.18 -5.07 1.05
CA LEU A 11 38.39 -6.50 0.80
C LEU A 11 37.29 -7.37 1.46
N ILE A 12 36.85 -7.01 2.67
CA ILE A 12 35.71 -7.69 3.33
C ILE A 12 34.43 -7.51 2.51
N SER A 13 34.16 -6.31 2.01
CA SER A 13 32.99 -6.03 1.17
C SER A 13 33.05 -6.82 -0.15
N ILE A 14 34.23 -6.88 -0.79
CA ILE A 14 34.44 -7.62 -2.03
C ILE A 14 34.25 -9.13 -1.80
N LEU A 15 34.86 -9.69 -0.75
CA LEU A 15 34.69 -11.08 -0.38
C LEU A 15 33.23 -11.40 -0.05
N PHE A 16 32.55 -10.54 0.70
CA PHE A 16 31.14 -10.68 1.01
C PHE A 16 30.28 -10.65 -0.25
N THR A 17 30.51 -9.69 -1.16
CA THR A 17 29.79 -9.61 -2.44
C THR A 17 30.03 -10.83 -3.31
N ILE A 18 31.28 -11.29 -3.43
CA ILE A 18 31.62 -12.52 -4.18
C ILE A 18 30.90 -13.72 -3.57
N MET A 19 30.97 -13.87 -2.24
CA MET A 19 30.32 -14.96 -1.52
C MET A 19 28.81 -14.97 -1.77
N VAL A 20 28.14 -13.83 -1.64
CA VAL A 20 26.69 -13.69 -1.88
C VAL A 20 26.34 -13.97 -3.34
N GLN A 21 27.12 -13.48 -4.31
CA GLN A 21 26.88 -13.71 -5.74
C GLN A 21 27.10 -15.17 -6.12
N SER A 22 28.17 -15.80 -5.64
CA SER A 22 28.43 -17.23 -5.85
C SER A 22 27.31 -18.07 -5.28
N PHE A 23 26.86 -17.77 -4.06
CA PHE A 23 25.74 -18.45 -3.43
C PHE A 23 24.45 -18.33 -4.26
N LYS A 24 24.09 -17.10 -4.64
CA LYS A 24 22.91 -16.83 -5.48
C LYS A 24 22.95 -17.65 -6.77
N LYS A 25 24.09 -17.68 -7.45
CA LYS A 25 24.28 -18.43 -8.69
C LYS A 25 24.14 -19.95 -8.49
N THR A 26 24.63 -20.49 -7.37
CA THR A 26 24.49 -21.91 -7.05
C THR A 26 23.03 -22.29 -6.78
N ILE A 27 22.28 -21.48 -6.03
CA ILE A 27 20.85 -21.73 -5.77
C ILE A 27 20.04 -21.60 -7.06
N GLU A 28 20.24 -20.54 -7.85
CA GLU A 28 19.56 -20.37 -9.13
C GLU A 28 19.85 -21.54 -10.09
N GLY A 29 21.10 -22.02 -10.12
CA GLY A 29 21.48 -23.20 -10.90
C GLY A 29 20.77 -24.47 -10.44
N LEU A 30 20.68 -24.69 -9.13
CA LEU A 30 19.99 -25.85 -8.56
C LEU A 30 18.48 -25.78 -8.78
N GLU A 31 17.86 -24.62 -8.57
CA GLU A 31 16.45 -24.39 -8.87
C GLU A 31 16.15 -24.60 -10.35
N PHE A 32 17.02 -24.10 -11.23
CA PHE A 32 16.93 -24.33 -12.66
C PHE A 32 16.97 -25.82 -13.01
N VAL A 33 17.91 -26.58 -12.47
CA VAL A 33 18.00 -28.03 -12.71
C VAL A 33 16.75 -28.75 -12.20
N LEU A 34 16.32 -28.46 -10.97
CA LEU A 34 15.12 -29.07 -10.40
C LEU A 34 13.87 -28.75 -11.21
N GLN A 35 13.74 -27.50 -11.65
CA GLN A 35 12.62 -27.04 -12.45
C GLN A 35 12.66 -27.63 -13.85
N TRP A 36 13.84 -27.72 -14.47
CA TRP A 36 14.04 -28.34 -15.78
C TRP A 36 13.63 -29.82 -15.78
N VAL A 37 14.06 -30.58 -14.77
CA VAL A 37 13.63 -31.99 -14.61
C VAL A 37 12.12 -32.07 -14.39
N ASN A 38 11.56 -31.20 -13.54
CA ASN A 38 10.12 -31.17 -13.26
C ASN A 38 9.30 -30.83 -14.51
N ASP A 39 9.76 -29.89 -15.33
CA ASP A 39 9.11 -29.51 -16.58
C ASP A 39 9.26 -30.58 -17.67
N TRP A 40 10.33 -31.36 -17.67
CA TRP A 40 10.46 -32.54 -18.55
C TRP A 40 9.48 -33.65 -18.15
N LEU A 41 9.29 -33.85 -16.84
CA LEU A 41 8.35 -34.82 -16.29
C LEU A 41 6.89 -34.38 -16.43
N ARG A 42 6.60 -33.07 -16.32
CA ARG A 42 5.27 -32.49 -16.55
C ARG A 42 4.93 -32.51 -18.04
N LEU A 43 3.82 -33.15 -18.37
CA LEU A 43 3.38 -33.28 -19.76
C LEU A 43 3.01 -31.92 -20.35
N ARG A 44 3.72 -31.52 -21.42
CA ARG A 44 3.29 -30.46 -22.33
C ARG A 44 3.18 -31.07 -23.74
N GLY A 45 1.95 -31.17 -24.26
CA GLY A 45 1.67 -31.59 -25.65
C GLY A 45 1.06 -32.99 -25.83
N ARG A 46 0.84 -33.38 -27.09
CA ARG A 46 0.26 -34.68 -27.50
C ARG A 46 1.30 -35.81 -27.38
N ALA A 47 1.42 -36.42 -26.20
CA ALA A 47 2.28 -37.58 -25.97
C ALA A 47 1.52 -38.91 -26.17
N LYS A 48 2.24 -39.98 -26.53
CA LYS A 48 1.64 -41.34 -26.62
C LYS A 48 1.29 -41.86 -25.22
N PRO A 49 0.24 -42.70 -25.05
CA PRO A 49 -0.21 -43.15 -23.72
C PRO A 49 0.88 -43.82 -22.84
N TRP A 50 1.80 -44.57 -23.44
CA TRP A 50 2.91 -45.19 -22.69
C TRP A 50 3.92 -44.16 -22.14
N GLN A 51 4.12 -43.04 -22.84
CA GLN A 51 5.02 -41.96 -22.40
C GLN A 51 4.41 -41.21 -21.20
N VAL A 52 3.09 -41.09 -21.18
CA VAL A 52 2.33 -40.54 -20.04
C VAL A 52 2.51 -41.44 -18.82
N ALA A 53 2.33 -42.75 -18.96
CA ALA A 53 2.52 -43.71 -17.87
C ALA A 53 3.96 -43.70 -17.34
N LEU A 54 4.96 -43.77 -18.22
CA LEU A 54 6.38 -43.75 -17.84
C LEU A 54 6.75 -42.45 -17.10
N ARG A 55 6.36 -41.29 -17.63
CA ARG A 55 6.64 -40.00 -16.97
C ARG A 55 5.87 -39.81 -15.67
N GLY A 56 4.67 -40.38 -15.57
CA GLY A 56 3.93 -40.43 -14.30
C GLY A 56 4.67 -41.21 -13.22
N ILE A 57 5.19 -42.40 -13.55
CA ILE A 57 5.99 -43.22 -12.63
C ILE A 57 7.30 -42.52 -12.26
N LEU A 58 8.02 -41.99 -13.25
CA LEU A 58 9.25 -41.24 -13.01
C LEU A 58 8.98 -39.97 -12.18
N GLY A 59 7.86 -39.29 -12.40
CA GLY A 59 7.43 -38.14 -11.59
C GLY A 59 7.15 -38.53 -10.14
N LEU A 60 6.51 -39.68 -9.91
CA LEU A 60 6.24 -40.20 -8.57
C LEU A 60 7.55 -40.54 -7.82
N LEU A 61 8.52 -41.16 -8.49
CA LEU A 61 9.84 -41.46 -7.93
C LEU A 61 10.71 -40.21 -7.75
N TRP A 62 10.56 -39.22 -8.64
CA TRP A 62 11.31 -37.96 -8.58
C TRP A 62 10.82 -37.03 -7.47
N SER A 63 9.51 -37.01 -7.18
CA SER A 63 8.92 -36.15 -6.15
C SER A 63 9.65 -36.20 -4.79
N PRO A 64 9.87 -37.38 -4.16
CA PRO A 64 10.60 -37.46 -2.90
C PRO A 64 12.06 -37.02 -3.04
N ILE A 65 12.73 -37.34 -4.16
CA ILE A 65 14.11 -36.93 -4.41
C ILE A 65 14.21 -35.41 -4.52
N ALA A 66 13.32 -34.78 -5.29
CA ALA A 66 13.25 -33.33 -5.45
C ALA A 66 12.92 -32.64 -4.12
N PHE A 67 12.03 -33.23 -3.31
CA PHE A 67 11.75 -32.75 -1.96
C PHE A 67 13.00 -32.74 -1.09
N PHE A 68 13.73 -33.86 -1.00
CA PHE A 68 14.95 -33.94 -0.20
C PHE A 68 16.03 -33.00 -0.71
N LEU A 69 16.23 -32.90 -2.02
CA LEU A 69 17.19 -31.96 -2.60
C LEU A 69 16.86 -30.51 -2.23
N ARG A 70 15.59 -30.10 -2.32
CA ARG A 70 15.16 -28.75 -1.91
C ARG A 70 15.32 -28.54 -0.41
N PHE A 71 14.87 -29.50 0.39
CA PHE A 71 14.96 -29.43 1.84
C PHE A 71 16.42 -29.29 2.30
N TYR A 72 17.31 -30.17 1.85
CA TYR A 72 18.71 -30.08 2.20
C TYR A 72 19.35 -28.78 1.70
N THR A 73 19.09 -28.38 0.46
CA THR A 73 19.75 -27.20 -0.10
C THR A 73 19.27 -25.90 0.56
N VAL A 74 17.96 -25.68 0.66
CA VAL A 74 17.37 -24.40 1.10
C VAL A 74 17.28 -24.31 2.63
N VAL A 75 16.99 -25.42 3.30
CA VAL A 75 16.73 -25.42 4.75
C VAL A 75 17.96 -25.80 5.55
N LEU A 76 18.74 -26.78 5.10
CA LEU A 76 19.83 -27.34 5.90
C LEU A 76 21.23 -26.86 5.49
N ILE A 77 21.47 -26.57 4.22
CA ILE A 77 22.79 -26.18 3.71
C ILE A 77 22.88 -24.67 3.56
N GLU A 78 21.92 -24.04 2.88
CA GLU A 78 21.90 -22.59 2.63
C GLU A 78 22.16 -21.79 3.90
N PRO A 79 21.43 -21.99 5.02
CA PRO A 79 21.57 -21.08 6.15
C PRO A 79 22.93 -21.18 6.83
N GLY A 80 23.60 -22.32 6.73
CA GLY A 80 24.94 -22.54 7.26
C GLY A 80 26.06 -21.91 6.43
N ILE A 81 25.77 -21.56 5.16
CA ILE A 81 26.74 -20.94 4.26
C ILE A 81 26.39 -19.48 3.99
N ASN A 82 25.11 -19.12 3.98
CA ASN A 82 24.64 -17.77 3.71
C ASN A 82 25.08 -16.84 4.85
N PRO A 83 25.94 -15.84 4.58
CA PRO A 83 26.52 -15.01 5.64
C PRO A 83 25.48 -14.18 6.41
N ILE A 84 24.30 -13.97 5.82
CA ILE A 84 23.20 -13.24 6.45
C ILE A 84 22.43 -14.13 7.44
N LYS A 85 22.24 -15.43 7.11
CA LYS A 85 21.51 -16.40 7.95
C LYS A 85 22.43 -17.11 8.96
N PHE A 86 23.71 -17.27 8.63
CA PHE A 86 24.71 -18.00 9.41
C PHE A 86 24.83 -17.59 10.88
N PRO A 87 24.80 -16.30 11.27
CA PRO A 87 24.91 -15.93 12.67
C PRO A 87 23.88 -16.63 13.56
N ILE A 88 22.64 -16.77 13.07
CA ILE A 88 21.55 -17.42 13.81
C ILE A 88 21.78 -18.93 13.88
N SER A 89 22.15 -19.56 12.76
CA SER A 89 22.51 -20.97 12.72
C SER A 89 23.68 -21.31 13.65
N SER A 90 24.68 -20.42 13.76
CA SER A 90 25.83 -20.60 14.65
C SER A 90 25.46 -20.53 16.12
N VAL A 91 24.50 -19.66 16.49
CA VAL A 91 23.95 -19.59 17.84
C VAL A 91 23.12 -20.83 18.12
N ALA A 92 22.24 -21.23 17.21
CA ALA A 92 21.44 -22.44 17.34
C ALA A 92 22.33 -23.67 17.57
N ALA A 93 23.44 -23.79 16.83
CA ALA A 93 24.39 -24.90 16.97
C ALA A 93 24.91 -25.07 18.41
N LYS A 94 25.12 -23.96 19.14
CA LYS A 94 25.57 -24.02 20.54
C LYS A 94 24.56 -24.67 21.48
N PHE A 95 23.27 -24.61 21.15
CA PHE A 95 22.21 -25.24 21.93
C PHE A 95 21.86 -26.63 21.40
N THR A 96 21.85 -26.80 20.08
CA THR A 96 21.45 -28.03 19.41
C THR A 96 22.52 -29.12 19.55
N TYR A 97 23.80 -28.80 19.35
CA TYR A 97 24.86 -29.82 19.34
C TYR A 97 25.06 -30.54 20.68
N PRO A 98 25.08 -29.86 21.84
CA PRO A 98 25.19 -30.56 23.13
C PRO A 98 24.06 -31.56 23.39
N ILE A 99 22.89 -31.36 22.76
CA ILE A 99 21.72 -32.23 22.92
C ILE A 99 21.74 -33.36 21.89
N ILE A 100 21.97 -33.06 20.62
CA ILE A 100 21.74 -34.03 19.53
C ILE A 100 22.99 -34.85 19.18
N ILE A 101 24.21 -34.31 19.34
CA ILE A 101 25.45 -35.07 19.04
C ILE A 101 25.56 -36.35 19.91
N PRO A 102 25.32 -36.31 21.23
CA PRO A 102 25.37 -37.52 22.05
C PRO A 102 24.37 -38.59 21.64
N LEU A 103 23.21 -38.20 21.09
CA LEU A 103 22.15 -39.10 20.63
C LEU A 103 22.41 -39.68 19.22
N THR A 104 23.37 -39.13 18.49
CA THR A 104 23.64 -39.50 17.09
C THR A 104 23.99 -40.98 16.92
N PRO A 105 24.87 -41.60 17.73
CA PRO A 105 25.21 -43.02 17.58
C PRO A 105 24.00 -43.94 17.76
N GLU A 106 23.10 -43.63 18.68
CA GLU A 106 21.89 -44.42 18.93
C GLU A 106 20.94 -44.36 17.73
N ILE A 107 20.74 -43.16 17.18
CA ILE A 107 19.92 -42.95 15.98
C ILE A 107 20.52 -43.71 14.79
N VAL A 108 21.83 -43.58 14.56
CA VAL A 108 22.51 -44.27 13.45
C VAL A 108 22.39 -45.78 13.60
N HIS A 109 22.69 -46.33 14.78
CA HIS A 109 22.61 -47.75 15.06
C HIS A 109 21.18 -48.29 14.91
N PHE A 110 20.16 -47.52 15.28
CA PHE A 110 18.77 -47.90 15.09
C PHE A 110 18.41 -48.12 13.61
N PHE A 111 18.96 -47.30 12.70
CA PHE A 111 18.68 -47.39 11.26
C PHE A 111 19.65 -48.29 10.48
N SER A 112 20.84 -48.57 11.03
CA SER A 112 21.85 -49.45 10.43
C SER A 112 21.33 -50.79 9.90
N PRO A 113 20.43 -51.53 10.58
CA PRO A 113 19.92 -52.81 10.07
C PRO A 113 19.12 -52.72 8.76
N PHE A 114 18.59 -51.54 8.43
CA PHE A 114 17.72 -51.36 7.25
C PHE A 114 18.48 -50.93 6.01
N ILE A 115 19.51 -50.08 6.18
CA ILE A 115 20.20 -49.42 5.05
C ILE A 115 21.73 -49.55 5.11
N GLY A 116 22.26 -50.19 6.15
CA GLY A 116 23.69 -50.38 6.37
C GLY A 116 24.36 -49.21 7.09
N ASP A 117 25.43 -49.50 7.84
CA ASP A 117 26.12 -48.52 8.70
C ASP A 117 26.61 -47.28 7.96
N VAL A 118 27.19 -47.49 6.77
CA VAL A 118 27.75 -46.40 5.96
C VAL A 118 26.66 -45.42 5.53
N VAL A 119 25.53 -45.93 5.04
CA VAL A 119 24.42 -45.10 4.56
C VAL A 119 23.70 -44.43 5.73
N SER A 120 23.49 -45.17 6.85
CA SER A 120 22.90 -44.61 8.07
C SER A 120 23.74 -43.46 8.63
N ASN A 121 25.06 -43.65 8.75
CA ASN A 121 25.94 -42.62 9.27
C ASN A 121 25.98 -41.40 8.32
N LEU A 122 26.14 -41.64 7.02
CA LEU A 122 26.16 -40.55 6.04
C LEU A 122 24.85 -39.75 6.06
N PHE A 123 23.69 -40.40 6.07
CA PHE A 123 22.41 -39.71 6.00
C PHE A 123 22.04 -39.06 7.34
N PHE A 124 21.95 -39.83 8.42
CA PHE A 124 21.49 -39.31 9.72
C PHE A 124 22.53 -38.45 10.41
N GLY A 125 23.82 -38.83 10.34
CA GLY A 125 24.92 -38.03 10.88
C GLY A 125 25.00 -36.66 10.20
N THR A 126 24.92 -36.63 8.86
CA THR A 126 24.92 -35.35 8.12
C THR A 126 23.67 -34.52 8.41
N THR A 127 22.49 -35.15 8.46
CA THR A 127 21.23 -34.44 8.80
C THR A 127 21.34 -33.77 10.17
N ILE A 128 21.80 -34.51 11.17
CA ILE A 128 21.96 -34.03 12.54
C ILE A 128 22.98 -32.90 12.60
N TRP A 129 24.11 -33.05 11.89
CA TRP A 129 25.14 -32.02 11.84
C TRP A 129 24.63 -30.71 11.21
N LEU A 130 23.80 -30.80 10.17
CA LEU A 130 23.18 -29.64 9.51
C LEU A 130 21.94 -29.10 10.24
N MET A 131 21.40 -29.82 11.21
CA MET A 131 20.14 -29.48 11.88
C MET A 131 20.07 -28.08 12.48
N PRO A 132 21.14 -27.47 13.03
CA PRO A 132 21.09 -26.08 13.50
C PRO A 132 20.70 -25.07 12.42
N ASN A 133 20.99 -25.37 11.15
CA ASN A 133 20.71 -24.48 10.03
C ASN A 133 19.20 -24.32 9.78
N LEU A 134 18.39 -25.30 10.18
CA LEU A 134 16.93 -25.19 10.20
C LEU A 134 16.47 -23.94 10.95
N PHE A 135 17.10 -23.59 12.08
CA PHE A 135 16.71 -22.42 12.86
C PHE A 135 17.06 -21.12 12.15
N GLY A 136 18.18 -21.07 11.42
CA GLY A 136 18.52 -19.93 10.57
C GLY A 136 17.52 -19.74 9.43
N PHE A 137 17.05 -20.84 8.81
CA PHE A 137 15.96 -20.81 7.84
C PHE A 137 14.65 -20.33 8.46
N LEU A 138 14.19 -20.96 9.54
CA LEU A 138 12.91 -20.66 10.19
C LEU A 138 12.84 -19.22 10.70
N PHE A 139 13.91 -18.71 11.31
CA PHE A 139 13.95 -17.32 11.75
C PHE A 139 13.77 -16.38 10.56
N TRP A 140 14.50 -16.61 9.47
CA TRP A 140 14.47 -15.73 8.31
C TRP A 140 13.12 -15.77 7.61
N GLU A 141 12.59 -16.97 7.35
CA GLU A 141 11.25 -17.13 6.78
C GLU A 141 10.17 -16.51 7.65
N THR A 142 10.27 -16.66 8.98
CA THR A 142 9.31 -16.05 9.90
C THR A 142 9.41 -14.53 9.88
N LYS A 143 10.63 -13.98 9.82
CA LYS A 143 10.88 -12.53 9.76
C LYS A 143 10.35 -11.93 8.45
N GLU A 144 10.70 -12.50 7.30
CA GLU A 144 10.29 -11.97 5.99
C GLU A 144 8.79 -12.12 5.77
N ASN A 145 8.20 -13.23 6.24
CA ASN A 145 6.76 -13.47 6.13
C ASN A 145 5.96 -12.92 7.32
N TRP A 146 6.59 -12.22 8.27
CA TRP A 146 5.95 -11.78 9.52
C TRP A 146 4.67 -10.99 9.27
N GLY A 147 4.69 -10.10 8.27
CA GLY A 147 3.55 -9.26 7.88
C GLY A 147 2.43 -9.99 7.13
N LEU A 148 2.66 -11.22 6.64
CA LEU A 148 1.63 -12.00 5.98
C LEU A 148 0.58 -12.52 6.98
N TYR A 149 1.01 -12.79 8.22
CA TYR A 149 0.14 -13.27 9.29
C TYR A 149 -0.85 -12.19 9.70
N ARG A 150 -2.14 -12.54 9.70
CA ARG A 150 -3.24 -11.63 10.07
C ARG A 150 -3.02 -10.97 11.43
N ALA A 151 -2.52 -11.73 12.41
CA ALA A 151 -2.24 -11.24 13.77
C ALA A 151 -1.19 -10.13 13.83
N ASN A 152 -0.29 -10.07 12.85
CA ASN A 152 0.82 -9.11 12.80
C ASN A 152 0.54 -7.93 11.86
N ARG A 153 -0.63 -7.90 11.20
CA ARG A 153 -1.01 -6.76 10.37
C ARG A 153 -1.42 -5.58 11.27
N PRO A 154 -1.09 -4.33 10.88
CA PRO A 154 -1.62 -3.17 11.59
C PRO A 154 -3.15 -3.24 11.58
N GLN A 155 -3.81 -2.86 12.68
CA GLN A 155 -5.28 -2.94 12.76
C GLN A 155 -5.95 -2.05 11.71
N SER A 156 -5.40 -0.86 11.49
CA SER A 156 -5.82 0.09 10.44
C SER A 156 -4.95 0.00 9.19
N LEU A 157 -5.54 0.34 8.04
CA LEU A 157 -4.81 0.55 6.80
C LEU A 157 -3.83 1.72 6.98
N ARG A 158 -2.59 1.53 6.52
CA ARG A 158 -1.50 2.49 6.67
C ARG A 158 -0.90 2.88 5.32
N PRO A 159 -0.24 4.05 5.23
CA PRO A 159 0.47 4.44 4.01
C PRO A 159 1.47 3.37 3.57
N MET A 160 1.43 3.01 2.29
CA MET A 160 2.29 2.00 1.70
C MET A 160 3.45 2.62 0.94
N ALA A 161 4.56 1.90 0.92
CA ALA A 161 5.71 2.21 0.09
C ALA A 161 5.40 1.97 -1.40
N VAL A 162 5.61 2.98 -2.24
CA VAL A 162 5.38 2.94 -3.70
C VAL A 162 6.68 3.26 -4.46
N GLY A 163 7.51 4.15 -3.93
CA GLY A 163 8.77 4.56 -4.55
C GLY A 163 9.82 3.46 -4.64
N THR A 164 10.86 3.69 -5.45
CA THR A 164 11.94 2.73 -5.69
C THR A 164 12.70 2.35 -4.41
N HIS A 165 12.80 3.29 -3.48
CA HIS A 165 13.52 3.13 -2.22
C HIS A 165 12.58 2.93 -1.02
N GLY A 166 11.34 2.49 -1.26
CA GLY A 166 10.37 2.30 -0.19
C GLY A 166 9.61 3.57 0.21
N GLU A 167 9.64 4.61 -0.63
CA GLU A 167 9.02 5.90 -0.32
C GLU A 167 7.49 5.84 -0.41
N THR A 168 6.78 6.48 0.51
CA THR A 168 5.32 6.67 0.45
C THR A 168 4.94 7.82 -0.48
N ILE A 169 3.66 7.95 -0.88
CA ILE A 169 3.19 9.08 -1.70
C ILE A 169 3.53 10.45 -1.08
N PRO A 170 3.33 10.68 0.25
CA PRO A 170 3.77 11.91 0.90
C PRO A 170 5.28 12.12 0.75
N GLN A 171 6.10 11.07 0.88
CA GLN A 171 7.56 11.19 0.72
C GLN A 171 7.97 11.44 -0.74
N LEU A 172 7.20 11.00 -1.73
CA LEU A 172 7.47 11.30 -3.13
C LEU A 172 7.23 12.79 -3.46
N LEU A 173 6.23 13.41 -2.83
CA LEU A 173 5.79 14.80 -3.11
C LEU A 173 6.38 15.84 -2.16
N LYS A 174 6.47 15.56 -0.85
CA LYS A 174 6.96 16.52 0.16
C LYS A 174 8.49 16.66 0.04
N LEU A 175 8.96 17.84 -0.33
CA LEU A 175 10.39 18.19 -0.35
C LEU A 175 11.02 18.04 1.04
N GLY A 176 12.18 17.38 1.11
CA GLY A 176 12.93 17.20 2.34
C GLY A 176 14.29 16.54 2.07
N PHE A 177 15.08 16.26 3.11
CA PHE A 177 16.41 15.67 2.94
C PHE A 177 16.35 14.29 2.27
N HIS A 178 15.48 13.41 2.78
CA HIS A 178 15.26 12.05 2.27
C HIS A 178 13.91 11.86 1.56
N SER A 179 13.28 12.96 1.13
CA SER A 179 11.97 12.97 0.47
C SER A 179 11.96 13.93 -0.73
N GLY A 180 10.84 14.03 -1.44
CA GLY A 180 10.61 14.90 -2.57
C GLY A 180 11.25 14.38 -3.85
N THR A 181 11.21 13.07 -4.08
CA THR A 181 11.80 12.45 -5.28
C THR A 181 11.21 13.01 -6.56
N ILE A 182 9.90 13.19 -6.65
CA ILE A 182 9.25 13.78 -7.84
C ILE A 182 9.71 15.23 -8.05
N PRO A 183 9.58 16.16 -7.08
CA PRO A 183 10.12 17.52 -7.20
C PRO A 183 11.61 17.57 -7.57
N LYS A 184 12.45 16.76 -6.91
CA LYS A 184 13.90 16.71 -7.15
C LYS A 184 14.22 16.24 -8.57
N LEU A 185 13.50 15.26 -9.09
CA LEU A 185 13.66 14.80 -10.46
C LEU A 185 13.26 15.90 -11.46
N PHE A 186 12.14 16.59 -11.25
CA PHE A 186 11.76 17.72 -12.11
C PHE A 186 12.79 18.86 -12.08
N MET A 187 13.31 19.23 -10.90
CA MET A 187 14.36 20.25 -10.79
C MET A 187 15.64 19.84 -11.54
N LYS A 188 16.09 18.60 -11.35
CA LYS A 188 17.25 18.04 -12.04
C LYS A 188 17.03 17.96 -13.55
N LEU A 189 15.83 17.58 -13.98
CA LEU A 189 15.47 17.46 -15.39
C LEU A 189 15.51 18.82 -16.06
N ARG A 190 14.88 19.84 -15.46
CA ARG A 190 14.89 21.21 -15.99
C ARG A 190 16.32 21.75 -16.16
N LYS A 191 17.18 21.52 -15.17
CA LYS A 191 18.60 21.92 -15.26
C LYS A 191 19.34 21.14 -16.35
N ALA A 192 19.11 19.83 -16.45
CA ALA A 192 19.74 18.99 -17.46
C ALA A 192 19.29 19.35 -18.89
N GLU A 193 18.02 19.72 -19.09
CA GLU A 193 17.51 20.17 -20.38
C GLU A 193 18.12 21.51 -20.80
N LEU A 194 18.27 22.46 -19.87
CA LEU A 194 18.96 23.73 -20.12
C LEU A 194 20.43 23.51 -20.50
N GLU A 195 21.14 22.65 -19.76
CA GLU A 195 22.53 22.26 -20.06
C GLU A 195 22.62 21.58 -21.45
N ALA A 196 21.67 20.70 -21.77
CA ALA A 196 21.63 19.95 -23.02
C ALA A 196 21.46 20.85 -24.25
N VAL A 197 20.68 21.94 -24.15
CA VAL A 197 20.55 22.91 -25.25
C VAL A 197 21.90 23.54 -25.58
N SER A 198 22.69 23.92 -24.57
CA SER A 198 24.00 24.55 -24.77
C SER A 198 25.10 23.57 -25.23
N ARG A 199 25.06 22.32 -24.75
CA ARG A 199 26.13 21.32 -24.97
C ARG A 199 25.78 20.23 -25.97
N SER A 200 24.56 20.22 -26.49
CA SER A 200 24.00 19.16 -27.34
C SER A 200 24.06 17.73 -26.73
N ASP A 201 24.19 17.61 -25.41
CA ASP A 201 24.18 16.32 -24.70
C ASP A 201 22.86 16.10 -23.95
N TRP A 202 22.02 15.23 -24.52
CA TRP A 202 20.70 14.90 -23.98
C TRP A 202 20.66 13.65 -23.09
N ARG A 203 21.80 12.98 -22.86
CA ARG A 203 21.83 11.69 -22.15
C ARG A 203 21.26 11.79 -20.74
N LYS A 204 21.71 12.78 -19.97
CA LYS A 204 21.27 13.04 -18.60
C LYS A 204 19.77 13.36 -18.53
N ALA A 205 19.26 14.18 -19.44
CA ALA A 205 17.83 14.49 -19.52
C ALA A 205 17.00 13.24 -19.86
N ARG A 206 17.49 12.38 -20.76
CA ARG A 206 16.84 11.11 -21.10
C ARG A 206 16.78 10.14 -19.91
N THR A 207 17.87 10.03 -19.14
CA THR A 207 17.89 9.21 -17.91
C THR A 207 16.86 9.71 -16.90
N LEU A 208 16.80 11.03 -16.65
CA LEU A 208 15.83 11.60 -15.70
C LEU A 208 14.37 11.45 -16.15
N ARG A 209 14.09 11.49 -17.46
CA ARG A 209 12.76 11.18 -18.00
C ARG A 209 12.40 9.70 -17.81
N LEU A 210 13.36 8.79 -17.98
CA LEU A 210 13.16 7.37 -17.71
C LEU A 210 12.89 7.10 -16.22
N ASP A 211 13.57 7.83 -15.31
CA ASP A 211 13.31 7.74 -13.88
C ASP A 211 11.87 8.18 -13.53
N LEU A 212 11.40 9.29 -14.11
CA LEU A 212 10.01 9.74 -13.97
C LEU A 212 9.01 8.73 -14.54
N GLN A 213 9.31 8.14 -15.71
CA GLN A 213 8.47 7.11 -16.31
C GLN A 213 8.38 5.85 -15.41
N THR A 214 9.50 5.46 -14.80
CA THR A 214 9.54 4.35 -13.84
C THR A 214 8.64 4.61 -12.62
N ILE A 215 8.59 5.87 -12.15
CA ILE A 215 7.68 6.27 -11.07
C ILE A 215 6.22 6.19 -11.52
N LYS A 216 5.89 6.68 -12.74
CA LYS A 216 4.55 6.56 -13.32
C LYS A 216 4.08 5.09 -13.37
N GLU A 217 4.92 4.20 -13.87
CA GLU A 217 4.59 2.76 -13.96
C GLU A 217 4.40 2.09 -12.60
N ARG A 218 5.13 2.54 -11.56
CA ARG A 218 4.95 2.06 -10.19
C ARG A 218 3.64 2.57 -9.58
N LEU A 219 3.31 3.83 -9.81
CA LEU A 219 2.03 4.42 -9.37
C LEU A 219 0.84 3.76 -10.06
N ALA A 220 0.93 3.50 -11.36
CA ALA A 220 -0.07 2.75 -12.10
C ALA A 220 -0.27 1.35 -11.51
N ARG A 221 0.81 0.59 -11.28
CA ARG A 221 0.74 -0.73 -10.65
C ARG A 221 0.18 -0.70 -9.23
N PHE A 222 0.51 0.33 -8.45
CA PHE A 222 -0.04 0.54 -7.11
C PHE A 222 -1.57 0.71 -7.17
N ILE A 223 -2.07 1.61 -8.02
CA ILE A 223 -3.51 1.84 -8.18
C ILE A 223 -4.20 0.59 -8.75
N GLU A 224 -3.62 -0.06 -9.75
CA GLU A 224 -4.19 -1.28 -10.30
C GLU A 224 -4.27 -2.39 -9.26
N ARG A 225 -3.19 -2.63 -8.51
CA ARG A 225 -3.10 -3.70 -7.50
C ARG A 225 -4.01 -3.45 -6.31
N ASP A 226 -4.05 -2.23 -5.79
CA ASP A 226 -4.65 -1.94 -4.48
C ASP A 226 -6.06 -1.34 -4.58
N LEU A 227 -6.49 -0.89 -5.77
CA LEU A 227 -7.85 -0.42 -6.04
C LEU A 227 -8.57 -1.29 -7.07
N LEU A 228 -8.03 -1.39 -8.29
CA LEU A 228 -8.80 -1.90 -9.44
C LEU A 228 -8.94 -3.43 -9.43
N ILE A 229 -7.88 -4.17 -9.11
CA ILE A 229 -7.92 -5.64 -9.06
C ILE A 229 -8.89 -6.13 -7.96
N PRO A 230 -8.83 -5.66 -6.69
CA PRO A 230 -9.78 -6.05 -5.66
C PRO A 230 -11.22 -5.74 -6.05
N MET A 231 -11.46 -4.55 -6.61
CA MET A 231 -12.79 -4.14 -7.06
C MET A 231 -13.32 -5.06 -8.17
N GLN A 232 -12.49 -5.40 -9.16
CA GLN A 232 -12.90 -6.23 -10.30
C GLN A 232 -13.11 -7.70 -9.95
N GLN A 233 -12.34 -8.23 -9.00
CA GLN A 233 -12.51 -9.60 -8.52
C GLN A 233 -13.87 -9.78 -7.84
N ASN A 234 -14.31 -8.77 -7.10
CA ASN A 234 -15.57 -8.80 -6.34
C ASN A 234 -16.77 -8.26 -7.15
N ASN A 235 -16.51 -7.50 -8.22
CA ASN A 235 -17.51 -6.89 -9.09
C ASN A 235 -17.22 -7.15 -10.59
N LYS A 236 -17.82 -8.20 -11.14
CA LYS A 236 -17.61 -8.67 -12.53
C LYS A 236 -18.42 -7.91 -13.60
N SER A 237 -18.92 -6.71 -13.31
CA SER A 237 -19.91 -6.02 -14.16
C SER A 237 -19.33 -5.09 -15.23
N PHE A 238 -18.00 -5.04 -15.44
CA PHE A 238 -17.41 -4.26 -16.53
C PHE A 238 -17.15 -5.14 -17.76
N ILE A 239 -17.64 -4.72 -18.94
CA ILE A 239 -17.36 -5.38 -20.23
C ILE A 239 -15.86 -5.32 -20.54
N LYS A 240 -15.25 -4.16 -20.34
CA LYS A 240 -13.79 -4.02 -20.30
C LYS A 240 -13.37 -3.55 -18.91
N PRO A 241 -12.50 -4.31 -18.22
CA PRO A 241 -12.08 -3.96 -16.87
C PRO A 241 -11.42 -2.57 -16.86
N LEU A 242 -11.73 -1.78 -15.84
CA LEU A 242 -11.06 -0.51 -15.58
C LEU A 242 -9.53 -0.71 -15.51
N ARG A 243 -8.79 0.16 -16.18
CA ARG A 243 -7.32 0.19 -16.17
C ARG A 243 -6.84 1.60 -15.98
N VAL A 244 -5.62 1.75 -15.45
CA VAL A 244 -4.96 3.05 -15.42
C VAL A 244 -4.51 3.35 -16.85
N SER A 245 -5.07 4.38 -17.47
CA SER A 245 -4.70 4.80 -18.83
C SER A 245 -3.49 5.72 -18.84
N GLU A 246 -3.43 6.67 -17.91
CA GLU A 246 -2.34 7.64 -17.80
C GLU A 246 -2.09 8.00 -16.33
N ILE A 247 -0.80 8.19 -16.00
CA ILE A 247 -0.38 8.85 -14.77
C ILE A 247 0.31 10.16 -15.15
N SER A 248 -0.26 11.29 -14.73
CA SER A 248 0.37 12.60 -14.85
C SER A 248 1.05 12.97 -13.53
N LEU A 249 2.29 13.45 -13.63
CA LEU A 249 3.07 13.91 -12.47
C LEU A 249 3.29 15.42 -12.57
N GLY A 250 2.99 16.12 -11.49
CA GLY A 250 3.34 17.51 -11.26
C GLY A 250 4.29 17.65 -10.06
N LEU A 251 4.67 18.89 -9.74
CA LEU A 251 5.56 19.17 -8.59
C LEU A 251 4.89 18.82 -7.25
N ASN A 252 3.59 19.08 -7.13
CA ASN A 252 2.81 18.88 -5.92
C ASN A 252 1.59 17.98 -6.19
N ARG A 253 1.49 17.33 -7.35
CA ARG A 253 0.25 16.64 -7.76
C ARG A 253 0.55 15.35 -8.51
N ILE A 254 -0.22 14.31 -8.25
CA ILE A 254 -0.27 13.08 -9.03
C ILE A 254 -1.70 12.92 -9.49
N GLU A 255 -1.92 12.79 -10.80
CA GLU A 255 -3.22 12.45 -11.36
C GLU A 255 -3.14 11.09 -12.02
N ALA A 256 -4.11 10.24 -11.70
CA ALA A 256 -4.32 8.96 -12.33
C ALA A 256 -5.65 8.97 -13.06
N GLU A 257 -5.63 8.67 -14.36
CA GLU A 257 -6.82 8.49 -15.16
C GLU A 257 -7.13 7.00 -15.30
N MET A 258 -8.37 6.63 -15.01
CA MET A 258 -8.87 5.27 -15.13
C MET A 258 -9.88 5.22 -16.25
N THR A 259 -9.75 4.24 -17.13
CA THR A 259 -10.64 4.07 -18.29
C THR A 259 -11.09 2.62 -18.41
N GLY A 260 -12.31 2.40 -18.88
CA GLY A 260 -12.91 1.09 -19.07
C GLY A 260 -14.14 1.16 -19.96
N MET A 261 -14.87 0.05 -20.07
CA MET A 261 -16.18 0.04 -20.72
C MET A 261 -17.18 -0.73 -19.85
N ASP A 262 -18.34 -0.11 -19.63
CA ASP A 262 -19.51 -0.71 -19.02
C ASP A 262 -20.63 -0.91 -20.06
N ASP A 263 -21.80 -1.35 -19.62
CA ASP A 263 -22.97 -1.55 -20.48
C ASP A 263 -23.47 -0.23 -21.12
N ASN A 264 -23.11 0.92 -20.55
CA ASN A 264 -23.52 2.26 -20.98
C ASN A 264 -22.46 2.96 -21.85
N GLY A 265 -21.32 2.31 -22.10
CA GLY A 265 -20.27 2.79 -23.01
C GLY A 265 -18.95 3.09 -22.30
N TYR A 266 -18.36 4.24 -22.60
CA TYR A 266 -17.02 4.59 -22.13
C TYR A 266 -17.05 5.14 -20.70
N ALA A 267 -16.37 4.42 -19.82
CA ALA A 267 -16.23 4.73 -18.40
C ALA A 267 -14.88 5.42 -18.16
N SER A 268 -14.85 6.67 -17.70
CA SER A 268 -13.62 7.36 -17.29
C SER A 268 -13.80 8.18 -16.01
N PHE A 269 -12.81 8.11 -15.13
CA PHE A 269 -12.70 8.97 -13.96
C PHE A 269 -11.22 9.21 -13.62
N LYS A 270 -10.95 10.31 -12.91
CA LYS A 270 -9.61 10.71 -12.48
C LYS A 270 -9.54 10.73 -10.96
N ILE A 271 -8.45 10.23 -10.41
CA ILE A 271 -8.06 10.39 -9.01
C ILE A 271 -6.88 11.34 -8.98
N SER A 272 -6.96 12.37 -8.15
CA SER A 272 -5.92 13.37 -7.97
C SER A 272 -5.45 13.33 -6.52
N LEU A 273 -4.13 13.22 -6.33
CA LEU A 273 -3.44 13.30 -5.05
C LEU A 273 -2.61 14.57 -5.07
N GLU A 274 -3.03 15.58 -4.33
CA GLU A 274 -2.45 16.92 -4.35
C GLU A 274 -1.88 17.30 -2.98
N LEU A 275 -0.66 17.82 -2.96
CA LEU A 275 -0.03 18.37 -1.80
C LEU A 275 -0.36 19.87 -1.73
N VAL A 276 -1.28 20.22 -0.82
CA VAL A 276 -1.72 21.59 -0.57
C VAL A 276 -1.25 21.99 0.81
N ASP A 277 -0.37 22.99 0.89
CA ASP A 277 0.16 23.51 2.15
C ASP A 277 0.71 22.44 3.11
N GLY A 278 1.45 21.48 2.55
CA GLY A 278 2.03 20.38 3.33
C GLY A 278 1.07 19.26 3.68
N ILE A 279 -0.21 19.35 3.31
CA ILE A 279 -1.24 18.33 3.57
C ILE A 279 -1.57 17.60 2.27
N LEU A 280 -1.66 16.27 2.34
CA LEU A 280 -2.03 15.47 1.16
C LEU A 280 -3.56 15.36 1.03
N MET A 281 -4.09 15.92 -0.04
CA MET A 281 -5.50 15.92 -0.40
C MET A 281 -5.78 14.92 -1.52
N GLY A 282 -6.83 14.11 -1.36
CA GLY A 282 -7.38 13.25 -2.41
C GLY A 282 -8.65 13.86 -3.00
N SER A 283 -8.83 13.75 -4.31
CA SER A 283 -10.10 14.08 -4.98
C SER A 283 -10.35 13.18 -6.19
N VAL A 284 -11.62 13.02 -6.53
CA VAL A 284 -12.10 12.25 -7.68
C VAL A 284 -12.86 13.18 -8.62
N SER A 285 -12.56 13.11 -9.92
CA SER A 285 -13.27 13.89 -10.94
C SER A 285 -13.70 13.03 -12.13
N LYS A 286 -14.75 13.46 -12.83
CA LYS A 286 -15.29 12.79 -14.02
C LYS A 286 -15.01 13.65 -15.25
N PRO A 287 -13.87 13.48 -15.92
CA PRO A 287 -13.60 14.21 -17.16
C PRO A 287 -14.47 13.64 -18.29
N GLY A 288 -15.58 14.30 -18.60
CA GLY A 288 -16.30 14.11 -19.86
C GLY A 288 -16.95 12.74 -20.13
N GLY A 289 -17.07 11.86 -19.12
CA GLY A 289 -17.75 10.56 -19.24
C GLY A 289 -18.66 10.27 -18.05
N THR A 290 -19.84 9.71 -18.30
CA THR A 290 -20.74 9.22 -17.25
C THR A 290 -20.29 7.83 -16.82
N LEU A 291 -19.58 7.74 -15.70
CA LEU A 291 -19.42 6.45 -15.01
C LEU A 291 -20.80 6.07 -14.42
N ALA A 292 -21.62 5.39 -15.21
CA ALA A 292 -22.97 5.00 -14.85
C ALA A 292 -22.93 3.70 -14.03
N LEU A 293 -22.42 3.83 -12.81
CA LEU A 293 -22.37 2.75 -11.86
C LEU A 293 -23.73 2.57 -11.18
N ASN A 294 -24.17 1.33 -11.05
CA ASN A 294 -25.24 0.97 -10.13
C ASN A 294 -24.80 1.20 -8.67
N GLU A 295 -25.75 1.14 -7.73
CA GLU A 295 -25.49 1.40 -6.31
C GLU A 295 -24.37 0.51 -5.74
N GLN A 296 -24.37 -0.78 -6.09
CA GLN A 296 -23.36 -1.73 -5.63
C GLN A 296 -21.96 -1.40 -6.16
N GLN A 297 -21.86 -1.03 -7.44
CA GLN A 297 -20.61 -0.60 -8.06
C GLN A 297 -20.09 0.69 -7.42
N ASN A 298 -20.97 1.65 -7.14
CA ASN A 298 -20.60 2.87 -6.42
C ASN A 298 -20.06 2.56 -5.03
N ARG A 299 -20.72 1.68 -4.27
CA ARG A 299 -20.24 1.26 -2.94
C ARG A 299 -18.85 0.61 -3.01
N CYS A 300 -18.64 -0.30 -3.97
CA CYS A 300 -17.33 -0.94 -4.18
C CYS A 300 -16.25 0.08 -4.55
N LEU A 301 -16.57 1.03 -5.45
CA LEU A 301 -15.63 2.07 -5.86
C LEU A 301 -15.31 3.01 -4.70
N SER A 302 -16.31 3.46 -3.93
CA SER A 302 -16.12 4.29 -2.74
C SER A 302 -15.22 3.62 -1.70
N LEU A 303 -15.46 2.34 -1.40
CA LEU A 303 -14.63 1.58 -0.46
C LEU A 303 -13.21 1.38 -0.99
N GLY A 304 -13.08 1.10 -2.28
CA GLY A 304 -11.80 1.02 -2.95
C GLY A 304 -11.00 2.31 -2.85
N ILE A 305 -11.64 3.45 -3.14
CA ILE A 305 -11.02 4.78 -3.04
C ILE A 305 -10.66 5.09 -1.59
N ALA A 306 -11.49 4.72 -0.61
CA ALA A 306 -11.14 4.84 0.80
C ALA A 306 -9.85 4.06 1.13
N GLY A 307 -9.77 2.80 0.72
CA GLY A 307 -8.59 1.98 0.88
C GLY A 307 -7.36 2.59 0.21
N LEU A 308 -7.49 3.01 -1.05
CA LEU A 308 -6.43 3.67 -1.80
C LEU A 308 -5.95 4.95 -1.11
N TYR A 309 -6.86 5.78 -0.59
CA TYR A 309 -6.53 6.99 0.13
C TYR A 309 -5.76 6.69 1.42
N LYS A 310 -6.11 5.62 2.15
CA LYS A 310 -5.33 5.17 3.30
C LYS A 310 -3.94 4.67 2.91
N PHE A 311 -3.83 3.89 1.84
CA PHE A 311 -2.55 3.41 1.32
C PHE A 311 -1.69 4.55 0.75
N ALA A 312 -2.30 5.59 0.19
CA ALA A 312 -1.61 6.79 -0.26
C ALA A 312 -1.28 7.76 0.88
N GLY A 313 -1.85 7.58 2.09
CA GLY A 313 -1.66 8.50 3.20
C GLY A 313 -2.32 9.87 2.99
N ILE A 314 -3.49 9.88 2.35
CA ILE A 314 -4.34 11.05 2.23
C ILE A 314 -4.81 11.47 3.62
N GLU A 315 -4.68 12.77 3.89
CA GLU A 315 -5.09 13.40 5.14
C GLU A 315 -6.49 14.00 5.02
N ILE A 316 -6.82 14.54 3.83
CA ILE A 316 -8.10 15.20 3.54
C ILE A 316 -8.68 14.68 2.23
N SER A 317 -9.96 14.31 2.22
CA SER A 317 -10.72 14.01 1.01
C SER A 317 -11.57 15.21 0.62
N LYS A 318 -11.48 15.67 -0.63
CA LYS A 318 -12.26 16.81 -1.13
C LYS A 318 -13.77 16.53 -1.03
N GLU A 319 -14.17 15.30 -1.36
CA GLU A 319 -15.57 14.86 -1.34
C GLU A 319 -16.12 14.78 0.09
N GLN A 320 -15.31 14.29 1.02
CA GLN A 320 -15.70 14.19 2.43
C GLN A 320 -15.86 15.57 3.07
N VAL A 321 -14.92 16.49 2.81
CA VAL A 321 -15.03 17.87 3.31
C VAL A 321 -16.29 18.51 2.74
N THR A 322 -16.46 18.49 1.42
CA THR A 322 -17.60 19.14 0.75
C THR A 322 -18.95 18.58 1.23
N SER A 323 -19.05 17.28 1.50
CA SER A 323 -20.30 16.65 1.97
C SER A 323 -20.61 16.86 3.45
N ASN A 324 -19.60 17.20 4.27
CA ASN A 324 -19.79 17.45 5.70
C ASN A 324 -19.74 18.94 6.06
N LEU A 325 -19.51 19.81 5.08
CA LEU A 325 -19.61 21.25 5.28
C LEU A 325 -21.08 21.67 5.31
N PRO A 326 -21.44 22.63 6.18
CA PRO A 326 -22.79 23.19 6.20
C PRO A 326 -23.17 23.84 4.87
N SER A 327 -24.46 23.82 4.53
CA SER A 327 -25.02 24.38 3.30
C SER A 327 -24.76 25.87 3.06
N TRP A 328 -24.43 26.64 4.10
CA TRP A 328 -24.08 28.07 3.99
C TRP A 328 -22.64 28.33 3.52
N VAL A 329 -21.81 27.28 3.42
CA VAL A 329 -20.44 27.36 2.90
C VAL A 329 -20.51 27.32 1.38
N SER A 330 -20.11 28.41 0.72
CA SER A 330 -20.10 28.51 -0.74
C SER A 330 -18.85 27.90 -1.36
N ASP A 331 -17.70 28.03 -0.69
CA ASP A 331 -16.42 27.48 -1.13
C ASP A 331 -15.46 27.27 0.06
N TRP A 332 -14.38 26.53 -0.16
CA TRP A 332 -13.35 26.31 0.86
C TRP A 332 -11.97 26.11 0.25
N LYS A 333 -10.93 26.43 1.04
CA LYS A 333 -9.53 26.15 0.67
C LYS A 333 -8.68 25.79 1.89
N ILE A 334 -7.52 25.20 1.66
CA ILE A 334 -6.50 25.00 2.71
C ILE A 334 -5.47 26.12 2.59
N SER A 335 -5.16 26.77 3.70
CA SER A 335 -4.14 27.82 3.76
C SER A 335 -3.57 27.93 5.17
N GLU A 336 -2.24 27.97 5.27
CA GLU A 336 -1.49 28.13 6.52
C GLU A 336 -1.91 27.15 7.64
N GLY A 337 -2.14 25.89 7.29
CA GLY A 337 -2.57 24.85 8.23
C GLY A 337 -4.01 25.00 8.73
N ASN A 338 -4.81 25.84 8.07
CA ASN A 338 -6.24 26.02 8.36
C ASN A 338 -7.09 25.62 7.15
N LEU A 339 -8.26 25.05 7.43
CA LEU A 339 -9.35 24.99 6.47
C LEU A 339 -10.09 26.34 6.53
N VAL A 340 -10.03 27.07 5.43
CA VAL A 340 -10.64 28.39 5.26
C VAL A 340 -11.97 28.21 4.55
N LEU A 341 -13.06 28.58 5.21
CA LEU A 341 -14.43 28.51 4.68
C LEU A 341 -14.87 29.89 4.21
N PHE A 342 -15.51 29.93 3.05
CA PHE A 342 -16.13 31.12 2.48
C PHE A 342 -17.65 31.00 2.59
N SER A 343 -18.30 32.07 3.02
CA SER A 343 -19.75 32.21 3.02
C SER A 343 -20.17 33.32 2.06
N GLU A 344 -21.41 33.26 1.57
CA GLU A 344 -21.98 34.26 0.65
C GLU A 344 -21.91 35.69 1.24
N ASN A 345 -21.96 35.82 2.56
CA ASN A 345 -21.86 37.10 3.28
C ASN A 345 -20.41 37.60 3.47
N GLN A 346 -19.46 37.10 2.68
CA GLN A 346 -18.02 37.45 2.67
C GLN A 346 -17.25 37.23 4.00
N SER A 347 -17.84 36.54 4.99
CA SER A 347 -17.12 36.16 6.19
C SER A 347 -16.13 35.04 5.89
N THR A 348 -14.86 35.27 6.23
CA THR A 348 -13.82 34.24 6.20
C THR A 348 -13.76 33.56 7.55
N ILE A 349 -13.99 32.25 7.58
CA ILE A 349 -13.94 31.44 8.80
C ILE A 349 -12.74 30.50 8.73
N LEU A 350 -11.91 30.52 9.78
CA LEU A 350 -10.73 29.68 9.90
C LEU A 350 -11.03 28.49 10.80
N VAL A 351 -10.69 27.29 10.32
CA VAL A 351 -10.81 26.03 11.05
C VAL A 351 -9.42 25.41 11.18
N PRO A 352 -8.79 25.45 12.36
CA PRO A 352 -7.46 24.88 12.57
C PRO A 352 -7.47 23.34 12.48
N ILE A 353 -6.92 22.78 11.41
CA ILE A 353 -6.97 21.33 11.11
C ILE A 353 -5.82 20.52 11.72
N ASN A 354 -4.72 21.20 12.11
CA ASN A 354 -3.58 20.58 12.78
C ASN A 354 -3.76 20.39 14.30
N THR A 355 -4.96 20.66 14.83
CA THR A 355 -5.24 20.52 16.26
C THR A 355 -5.62 19.08 16.59
N GLY A 356 -4.97 18.42 17.55
CA GLY A 356 -5.35 17.06 17.97
C GLY A 356 -6.75 16.93 18.61
N GLU A 357 -7.54 18.00 18.58
CA GLU A 357 -8.86 18.09 19.19
C GLU A 357 -9.93 17.37 18.34
N PRO A 358 -10.89 16.68 18.97
CA PRO A 358 -11.99 16.03 18.25
C PRO A 358 -13.00 17.04 17.70
N LEU A 359 -13.12 18.22 18.31
CA LEU A 359 -14.02 19.29 17.89
C LEU A 359 -13.19 20.51 17.45
N LEU A 360 -13.22 20.81 16.17
CA LEU A 360 -12.50 21.92 15.55
C LEU A 360 -13.30 23.22 15.76
N LYS A 361 -12.76 24.16 16.52
CA LYS A 361 -13.40 25.45 16.78
C LYS A 361 -13.33 26.37 15.55
N LEU A 362 -14.46 26.99 15.24
CA LEU A 362 -14.59 27.97 14.16
C LEU A 362 -14.08 29.34 14.65
N GLN A 363 -13.08 29.90 13.97
CA GLN A 363 -12.54 31.22 14.27
C GLN A 363 -12.99 32.20 13.18
N VAL A 364 -13.89 33.13 13.53
CA VAL A 364 -14.43 34.11 12.59
C VAL A 364 -13.58 35.38 12.62
N LYS A 365 -13.07 35.81 11.46
CA LYS A 365 -12.23 37.03 11.37
C LYS A 365 -13.03 38.34 11.41
N ASN A 366 -14.32 38.32 11.07
CA ASN A 366 -15.23 39.49 11.10
C ASN A 366 -16.45 39.20 11.99
N LEU A 367 -16.50 39.85 13.14
CA LEU A 367 -17.22 39.41 14.35
C LEU A 367 -18.56 40.13 14.57
N GLU A 368 -19.31 40.47 13.52
CA GLU A 368 -20.54 41.26 13.71
C GLU A 368 -21.79 40.41 14.04
N LYS A 369 -21.84 39.11 13.67
CA LYS A 369 -22.94 38.22 14.07
C LYS A 369 -22.43 36.79 14.30
N ALA A 370 -22.70 36.27 15.50
CA ALA A 370 -22.25 34.94 15.93
C ALA A 370 -22.97 33.83 15.13
N CYS A 371 -22.21 33.00 14.43
CA CYS A 371 -22.70 31.68 14.01
C CYS A 371 -23.04 30.86 15.26
N THR A 372 -24.18 30.16 15.25
CA THR A 372 -24.56 29.21 16.32
C THR A 372 -23.76 27.90 16.24
N LEU A 373 -23.19 27.60 15.06
CA LEU A 373 -22.22 26.52 14.89
C LEU A 373 -20.84 27.01 15.34
N ASN A 374 -20.37 26.51 16.48
CA ASN A 374 -19.07 26.89 17.05
C ASN A 374 -17.96 25.86 16.78
N THR A 375 -18.35 24.63 16.41
CA THR A 375 -17.43 23.50 16.25
C THR A 375 -17.81 22.57 15.10
N LEU A 376 -16.80 22.03 14.42
CA LEU A 376 -16.92 20.93 13.46
C LEU A 376 -16.28 19.66 14.02
N ASP A 377 -16.88 18.50 13.79
CA ASP A 377 -16.30 17.21 14.16
C ASP A 377 -15.09 16.90 13.26
N ALA A 378 -13.91 16.78 13.87
CA ALA A 378 -12.66 16.52 13.17
C ALA A 378 -12.64 15.14 12.50
N GLU A 379 -13.30 14.12 13.07
CA GLU A 379 -13.35 12.77 12.49
C GLU A 379 -14.24 12.73 11.25
N ARG A 380 -15.28 13.57 11.21
CA ARG A 380 -16.15 13.71 10.03
C ARG A 380 -15.49 14.48 8.89
N LEU A 381 -14.59 15.41 9.22
CA LEU A 381 -14.01 16.32 8.25
C LEU A 381 -12.62 15.88 7.76
N LEU A 382 -11.80 15.31 8.64
CA LEU A 382 -10.42 14.90 8.32
C LEU A 382 -10.37 13.40 8.06
N PHE A 383 -10.28 13.02 6.78
CA PHE A 383 -10.18 11.63 6.34
C PHE A 383 -9.06 10.87 7.08
N GLY A 384 -7.92 11.50 7.31
CA GLY A 384 -6.79 10.90 8.03
C GLY A 384 -7.12 10.42 9.45
N ARG A 385 -8.10 11.04 10.13
CA ARG A 385 -8.50 10.70 11.50
C ARG A 385 -9.49 9.56 11.60
N GLN A 386 -10.23 9.28 10.53
CA GLN A 386 -11.19 8.18 10.53
C GLN A 386 -10.47 6.85 10.23
N PRO A 387 -10.29 5.93 11.19
CA PRO A 387 -9.61 4.67 10.90
C PRO A 387 -10.45 3.84 9.91
N LEU A 388 -9.77 3.12 9.02
CA LEU A 388 -10.35 2.05 8.22
C LEU A 388 -9.53 0.81 8.50
N THR A 389 -10.13 -0.21 9.09
CA THR A 389 -9.46 -1.45 9.45
C THR A 389 -9.32 -2.39 8.27
N TRP A 390 -8.36 -3.31 8.35
CA TRP A 390 -8.25 -4.37 7.34
C TRP A 390 -9.51 -5.23 7.26
N GLN A 391 -10.16 -5.48 8.41
CA GLN A 391 -11.36 -6.28 8.49
C GLN A 391 -12.51 -5.58 7.76
N GLU A 392 -12.81 -4.33 8.11
CA GLU A 392 -13.84 -3.51 7.46
C GLU A 392 -13.60 -3.38 5.95
N TRP A 393 -12.37 -3.13 5.53
CA TRP A 393 -12.03 -3.03 4.11
C TRP A 393 -12.18 -4.36 3.39
N SER A 394 -11.77 -5.48 4.00
CA SER A 394 -11.88 -6.81 3.39
C SER A 394 -13.33 -7.30 3.29
N GLU A 395 -14.11 -7.14 4.35
CA GLU A 395 -15.52 -7.57 4.41
C GLU A 395 -16.41 -6.67 3.56
N GLY A 396 -16.08 -5.38 3.42
CA GLY A 396 -16.84 -4.45 2.58
C GLY A 396 -16.79 -4.74 1.08
N TRP A 397 -15.91 -5.64 0.63
CA TRP A 397 -15.93 -6.11 -0.76
C TRP A 397 -17.00 -7.18 -1.02
N ASP A 398 -17.52 -7.85 0.01
CA ASP A 398 -18.48 -8.94 -0.15
C ASP A 398 -19.90 -8.42 -0.44
N ARG A 399 -20.60 -9.08 -1.39
CA ARG A 399 -21.91 -8.65 -1.89
C ARG A 399 -23.04 -8.69 -0.86
N SER A 400 -22.87 -9.42 0.24
CA SER A 400 -23.86 -9.59 1.31
C SER A 400 -23.73 -8.54 2.44
N ALA A 401 -22.68 -7.70 2.40
CA ALA A 401 -22.41 -6.69 3.41
C ALA A 401 -23.37 -5.49 3.29
N ASN A 402 -24.64 -5.68 3.63
CA ASN A 402 -25.65 -4.62 3.68
C ASN A 402 -25.45 -3.63 4.85
N SER A 403 -24.49 -3.87 5.73
CA SER A 403 -24.33 -3.15 7.01
C SER A 403 -23.07 -2.28 7.11
N LEU A 404 -22.26 -2.15 6.04
CA LEU A 404 -21.02 -1.39 6.09
C LEU A 404 -21.24 0.06 5.67
N TYR A 405 -20.74 0.96 6.51
CA TYR A 405 -20.74 2.41 6.33
C TYR A 405 -20.32 2.80 4.91
N VAL A 406 -21.19 3.50 4.18
CA VAL A 406 -20.86 4.04 2.87
C VAL A 406 -19.96 5.24 3.08
N TRP A 407 -18.68 5.10 2.74
CA TRP A 407 -17.73 6.21 2.79
C TRP A 407 -18.16 7.28 1.76
N PRO A 408 -18.40 8.53 2.19
CA PRO A 408 -18.83 9.62 1.31
C PRO A 408 -17.64 10.16 0.51
N LEU A 409 -17.03 9.29 -0.29
CA LEU A 409 -15.85 9.58 -1.12
C LEU A 409 -16.19 9.64 -2.61
N TYR A 410 -17.40 9.21 -2.99
CA TYR A 410 -17.84 9.21 -4.38
C TYR A 410 -19.30 9.66 -4.48
N TYR A 411 -19.51 10.86 -5.03
CA TYR A 411 -20.82 11.37 -5.38
C TYR A 411 -21.24 10.79 -6.74
N ALA A 412 -22.10 9.78 -6.70
CA ALA A 412 -22.74 9.23 -7.89
C ALA A 412 -24.17 9.75 -8.08
N GLY A 413 -24.46 10.99 -7.70
CA GLY A 413 -25.80 11.58 -7.86
C GLY A 413 -26.90 10.87 -7.05
N VAL A 414 -26.50 9.93 -6.18
CA VAL A 414 -27.32 9.43 -5.09
C VAL A 414 -26.95 10.35 -3.93
N GLU A 415 -27.89 11.17 -3.45
CA GLU A 415 -27.79 11.72 -2.10
C GLU A 415 -27.36 10.56 -1.20
N PRO A 416 -26.42 10.72 -0.26
CA PRO A 416 -26.14 9.68 0.71
C PRO A 416 -27.45 9.43 1.46
N ASP A 417 -28.25 8.49 0.95
CA ASP A 417 -29.42 8.02 1.64
C ASP A 417 -28.85 7.50 2.95
N ILE A 418 -29.31 8.12 4.02
CA ILE A 418 -28.82 7.94 5.38
C ILE A 418 -29.18 6.51 5.78
N VAL A 419 -28.45 5.53 5.27
CA VAL A 419 -28.66 4.11 5.52
C VAL A 419 -27.31 3.55 5.90
N GLY A 420 -27.01 3.84 7.16
CA GLY A 420 -25.81 3.49 7.88
C GLY A 420 -25.80 4.31 9.14
N ASN A 421 -26.75 4.03 10.04
CA ASN A 421 -26.71 4.51 11.42
C ASN A 421 -25.32 4.17 12.01
N ALA A 422 -24.37 5.11 11.93
CA ALA A 422 -23.52 5.33 13.07
C ALA A 422 -24.49 5.67 14.22
N PRO A 423 -24.53 4.91 15.31
CA PRO A 423 -25.53 5.10 16.35
C PRO A 423 -25.41 6.55 16.86
N ASN A 424 -26.45 7.34 16.61
CA ASN A 424 -26.68 8.68 17.15
C ASN A 424 -25.67 9.80 16.84
N ARG A 425 -25.44 10.20 15.58
CA ARG A 425 -24.79 11.50 15.31
C ARG A 425 -25.50 12.31 14.22
N ILE A 426 -26.07 13.43 14.65
CA ILE A 426 -26.96 14.35 13.91
C ILE A 426 -26.24 14.96 12.68
N PRO A 427 -26.91 15.18 11.53
CA PRO A 427 -26.38 15.98 10.42
C PRO A 427 -26.06 17.42 10.85
N PHE A 428 -24.99 18.03 10.32
CA PHE A 428 -24.68 19.45 10.60
C PHE A 428 -25.83 20.41 10.18
N ASP A 429 -26.74 19.95 9.32
CA ASP A 429 -27.90 20.69 8.79
C ASP A 429 -29.00 21.01 9.82
N THR A 430 -28.92 20.49 11.04
CA THR A 430 -29.98 20.72 12.05
C THR A 430 -29.86 22.08 12.76
N ILE A 431 -28.94 22.95 12.34
CA ILE A 431 -28.70 24.25 12.97
C ILE A 431 -28.89 25.35 11.93
N LYS A 432 -30.08 25.95 11.92
CA LYS A 432 -30.35 27.22 11.22
C LYS A 432 -29.48 28.32 11.82
N CYS A 433 -28.47 28.79 11.08
CA CYS A 433 -27.95 30.14 11.26
C CYS A 433 -28.82 31.09 10.42
N TRP A 434 -28.97 32.34 10.89
CA TRP A 434 -29.82 33.39 10.31
C TRP A 434 -31.31 33.27 10.69
N GLN A 435 -31.64 33.65 11.93
CA GLN A 435 -32.95 34.25 12.17
C GLN A 435 -32.84 35.72 11.74
N GLU A 436 -33.60 36.10 10.72
CA GLU A 436 -33.93 37.49 10.48
C GLU A 436 -34.41 38.09 11.80
N THR A 437 -33.72 39.12 12.28
CA THR A 437 -34.26 39.98 13.33
C THR A 437 -35.64 40.42 12.87
N PRO A 438 -36.73 40.19 13.64
CA PRO A 438 -38.02 40.76 13.26
C PRO A 438 -37.84 42.27 13.19
N GLU A 439 -38.16 42.82 12.00
CA GLU A 439 -38.28 44.25 11.80
C GLU A 439 -39.14 44.83 12.92
N SER A 440 -38.67 45.97 13.44
CA SER A 440 -39.38 46.84 14.35
C SER A 440 -40.79 47.12 13.85
N ALA A 441 -41.78 46.44 14.42
CA ALA A 441 -43.18 46.82 14.38
C ALA A 441 -43.58 47.39 15.76
N ASP A 442 -43.60 48.72 15.81
CA ASP A 442 -44.42 49.55 16.69
C ASP A 442 -44.35 49.31 18.21
N LEU A 443 -43.28 49.82 18.82
CA LEU A 443 -43.39 50.49 20.12
C LEU A 443 -43.86 51.93 19.88
N ASN A 444 -45.17 52.11 19.77
CA ASN A 444 -45.79 53.43 19.88
C ASN A 444 -47.03 53.36 20.80
N GLN A 445 -46.90 54.03 21.95
CA GLN A 445 -47.94 54.75 22.70
C GLN A 445 -49.12 53.91 23.27
N GLY A 446 -49.36 53.87 24.58
CA GLY A 446 -48.77 54.71 25.62
C GLY A 446 -49.24 54.37 27.03
N TYR A 447 -48.44 54.87 27.97
CA TYR A 447 -48.87 55.16 29.32
C TYR A 447 -49.81 56.36 29.31
N LYS A 448 -50.98 56.22 29.93
CA LYS A 448 -51.67 57.30 30.63
C LYS A 448 -51.86 56.87 32.08
N SER A 449 -51.30 57.67 33.00
CA SER A 449 -51.72 57.95 34.39
C SER A 449 -52.01 56.76 35.31
N VAL A 450 -51.40 56.65 36.49
CA VAL A 450 -51.02 57.73 37.43
C VAL A 450 -49.51 57.91 37.56
#